data_AF-A0A1Y2IMF9-F1
#
_entry.id   AF-A0A1Y2IMF9-F1
#
_cell.length_a   1.000
_cell.length_b   1.000
_cell.length_c   1.000
_cell.angle_alpha   90.00
_cell.angle_beta   90.00
_cell.angle_gamma   90.00
#
_symmetry.space_group_name_H-M   'P 1'
#
loop_
_entity.id
_entity.type
_entity.pdbx_description
1 polymer ?
#
loop_
_entity_poly.entity_id
_entity_poly.type
_entity_poly.pdbx_seq_one_letter_code
_entity_poly.pdbx_strand_id
1 'polypeptide(L)'
;KALRSFKAPGPDAIPNEVYKHCVDTLTPVLAPLFRATFALDYYPDAWKISNTVVLQKPGKSDYTVAKAWRPIALLNCMSKIL
;
A
#
# COMPACT_ATOMS: atom_id res chain seq x y z
N LYS A 1 -8.37 0.61 -10.54
CA LYS A 1 -9.22 0.89 -9.34
C LYS A 1 -8.73 2.20 -8.71
N ALA A 2 -9.59 3.17 -8.40
CA ALA A 2 -9.15 4.47 -7.88
C ALA A 2 -8.65 4.37 -6.41
N LEU A 3 -7.65 5.19 -6.06
CA LEU A 3 -7.19 5.34 -4.67
C LEU A 3 -8.30 5.98 -3.81
N ARG A 4 -8.72 5.27 -2.76
CA ARG A 4 -9.68 5.80 -1.78
C ARG A 4 -8.97 6.76 -0.83
N SER A 5 -9.54 7.93 -0.62
CA SER A 5 -9.03 8.90 0.36
C SER A 5 -9.11 8.36 1.80
N PHE A 6 -8.27 8.92 2.66
CA PHE A 6 -8.19 8.67 4.10
C PHE A 6 -7.92 7.21 4.46
N LYS A 7 -7.16 6.52 3.60
CA LYS A 7 -6.61 5.20 3.90
C LYS A 7 -5.26 5.36 4.59
N ALA A 8 -4.98 4.46 5.52
CA ALA A 8 -3.70 4.42 6.21
C ALA A 8 -2.55 4.25 5.17
N PRO A 9 -1.48 5.05 5.28
CA PRO A 9 -0.31 4.92 4.41
C PRO A 9 0.49 3.66 4.73
N GLY A 10 1.45 3.34 3.87
CA GLY A 10 2.44 2.31 4.13
C GLY A 10 3.61 2.81 5.00
N PRO A 11 4.70 2.05 5.05
CA PRO A 11 5.95 2.43 5.73
C PRO A 11 6.48 3.83 5.40
N ASP A 12 6.26 4.34 4.19
CA ASP A 12 6.72 5.68 3.77
C ASP A 12 5.91 6.85 4.36
N ALA A 13 4.79 6.55 5.03
CA ALA A 13 3.85 7.53 5.58
C ALA A 13 3.23 8.49 4.55
N ILE A 14 3.35 8.24 3.24
CA ILE A 14 2.78 9.10 2.19
C ILE A 14 1.32 8.69 1.95
N PRO A 15 0.34 9.58 2.22
CA PRO A 15 -1.06 9.24 2.11
C PRO A 15 -1.55 9.32 0.65
N ASN A 16 -2.69 8.68 0.35
CA ASN A 16 -3.27 8.65 -1.00
C ASN A 16 -3.55 10.06 -1.55
N GLU A 17 -3.83 11.02 -0.66
CA GLU A 17 -4.11 12.42 -0.95
C GLU A 17 -2.97 13.07 -1.72
N VAL A 18 -1.71 12.79 -1.38
CA VAL A 18 -0.54 13.35 -2.08
C VAL A 18 -0.56 12.91 -3.55
N TYR A 19 -0.79 11.63 -3.81
CA TYR A 19 -0.85 11.10 -5.18
C TYR A 19 -2.06 11.63 -5.95
N LYS A 20 -3.18 11.90 -5.27
CA LYS A 20 -4.39 12.43 -5.90
C LYS A 20 -4.30 13.93 -6.21
N HIS A 21 -3.64 14.71 -5.36
CA HIS A 21 -3.58 16.16 -5.48
C HIS A 21 -2.32 16.66 -6.21
N CYS A 22 -1.27 15.84 -6.30
CA CYS A 22 -0.01 16.20 -6.95
C CYS A 22 0.23 15.40 -8.25
N VAL A 23 -0.83 15.01 -8.97
CA VAL A 23 -0.73 14.16 -10.17
C VAL A 23 0.20 14.77 -11.22
N ASP A 24 0.05 16.07 -11.51
CA ASP A 24 0.84 16.73 -12.56
C ASP A 24 2.33 16.80 -12.20
N THR A 25 2.64 16.93 -10.91
CA THR A 25 4.02 16.93 -10.41
C THR A 25 4.63 15.53 -10.36
N LEU A 26 3.84 14.52 -9.97
CA LEU A 26 4.35 13.17 -9.73
C LEU A 26 4.38 12.31 -10.99
N THR A 27 3.45 12.50 -11.93
CA THR A 27 3.36 11.70 -13.16
C THR A 27 4.66 11.68 -13.97
N PRO A 28 5.37 12.82 -14.19
CA PRO A 28 6.64 12.82 -14.91
C PRO A 28 7.73 11.93 -14.29
N VAL A 29 7.66 11.68 -12.98
CA VAL A 29 8.64 10.87 -12.24
C VAL A 29 8.16 9.42 -12.10
N LEU A 30 6.91 9.20 -11.72
CA LEU A 30 6.38 7.86 -11.44
C LEU A 30 6.13 7.05 -12.72
N ALA A 31 5.67 7.68 -13.80
CA ALA A 31 5.37 6.97 -15.04
C ALA A 31 6.61 6.27 -15.66
N PRO A 32 7.79 6.91 -15.83
CA PRO A 32 8.97 6.21 -16.31
C PRO A 32 9.46 5.14 -15.31
N LEU A 33 9.36 5.38 -14.01
CA LEU A 33 9.74 4.41 -12.98
C LEU A 33 8.88 3.14 -13.05
N PHE A 34 7.57 3.28 -13.21
CA PHE A 34 6.64 2.16 -13.38
C PHE A 34 6.90 1.39 -14.67
N ARG A 35 7.19 2.08 -15.79
CA ARG A 35 7.58 1.39 -17.03
C ARG A 35 8.89 0.62 -16.88
N ALA A 36 9.86 1.17 -16.16
CA ALA A 36 11.14 0.50 -15.91
C ALA A 36 10.97 -0.82 -15.15
N THR A 37 10.02 -0.90 -14.21
CA THR A 37 9.71 -2.15 -13.50
C THR A 37 9.36 -3.30 -14.45
N PHE A 38 8.59 -3.03 -15.52
CA PHE A 38 8.27 -4.03 -16.53
C PHE A 38 9.38 -4.23 -17.55
N ALA A 39 10.03 -3.16 -18.00
CA ALA A 39 11.08 -3.25 -19.02
C ALA A 39 12.33 -3.99 -18.52
N LEU A 40 12.59 -3.96 -17.22
CA LEU A 40 13.76 -4.58 -16.58
C LEU A 40 13.42 -5.87 -15.82
N ASP A 41 12.16 -6.30 -15.83
CA ASP A 41 11.64 -7.39 -14.97
C ASP A 41 12.06 -7.23 -13.50
N TYR A 42 12.08 -5.99 -13.02
CA TYR A 42 12.59 -5.65 -11.69
C TYR A 42 11.54 -4.91 -10.85
N TYR A 43 11.07 -5.58 -9.80
CA TYR A 43 10.22 -4.96 -8.78
C TYR A 43 11.04 -4.51 -7.57
N PRO A 44 11.10 -3.20 -7.26
CA PRO A 44 11.90 -2.68 -6.15
C PRO A 44 11.59 -3.35 -4.81
N ASP A 45 12.61 -3.74 -4.06
CA ASP A 45 12.43 -4.40 -2.76
C ASP A 45 11.71 -3.50 -1.75
N ALA A 46 11.97 -2.20 -1.80
CA ALA A 46 11.27 -1.21 -0.97
C ALA A 46 9.74 -1.23 -1.16
N TRP A 47 9.25 -1.65 -2.33
CA TRP A 47 7.82 -1.72 -2.64
C TRP A 47 7.15 -2.99 -2.12
N LYS A 48 7.95 -4.00 -1.76
CA LYS A 48 7.50 -5.27 -1.15
C LYS A 48 7.31 -5.13 0.37
N ILE A 49 7.85 -4.07 0.98
CA ILE A 49 7.77 -3.82 2.42
C ILE A 49 6.38 -3.28 2.77
N SER A 50 5.80 -3.80 3.86
CA SER A 50 4.53 -3.33 4.39
C SER A 50 4.53 -3.34 5.92
N ASN A 51 3.74 -2.45 6.51
CA ASN A 51 3.42 -2.52 7.94
C ASN A 51 2.21 -3.43 8.11
N THR A 52 2.35 -4.55 8.83
CA THR A 52 1.23 -5.45 9.11
C THR A 52 0.61 -5.13 10.46
N VAL A 53 -0.64 -4.68 10.43
CA VAL A 53 -1.43 -4.47 11.65
C VAL A 53 -2.39 -5.64 11.82
N VAL A 54 -2.41 -6.24 13.01
CA VAL A 54 -3.27 -7.39 13.32
C VAL A 54 -4.50 -6.88 14.08
N LEU A 55 -5.67 -6.96 13.46
CA LEU A 55 -6.93 -6.52 14.05
C LEU A 55 -7.77 -7.71 14.52
N GLN A 56 -8.52 -7.50 15.60
CA GLN A 56 -9.56 -8.44 16.04
C GLN A 56 -10.69 -8.52 15.01
N LYS A 57 -11.20 -9.73 14.72
CA LYS A 57 -12.43 -9.91 13.96
C LYS A 57 -13.62 -9.82 14.92
N PRO A 58 -14.63 -8.98 14.65
CA PRO A 58 -15.79 -8.87 15.53
C PRO A 58 -16.55 -10.21 15.66
N GLY A 59 -17.17 -10.43 16.82
CA GLY A 59 -18.06 -11.58 17.06
C GLY A 59 -17.36 -12.93 17.19
N LYS A 60 -16.11 -12.96 17.64
CA LYS A 60 -15.39 -14.19 17.95
C LYS A 60 -15.47 -14.51 19.43
N SER A 61 -15.74 -15.78 19.74
CA SER A 61 -15.92 -16.28 21.11
C SER A 61 -14.61 -16.51 21.85
N ASP A 62 -13.51 -16.72 21.11
CA ASP A 62 -12.18 -17.01 21.65
C ASP A 62 -11.12 -16.29 20.80
N TYR A 63 -10.33 -15.41 21.43
CA TYR A 63 -9.26 -14.65 20.79
C TYR A 63 -7.86 -15.24 21.03
N THR A 64 -7.77 -16.39 21.70
CA THR A 64 -6.50 -17.14 21.80
C THR A 64 -6.17 -17.86 20.48
N VAL A 65 -7.17 -18.11 19.63
CA VAL A 65 -6.99 -18.77 18.33
C VAL A 65 -6.70 -17.77 17.19
N ALA A 66 -5.74 -18.10 16.33
CA ALA A 66 -5.34 -17.27 15.20
C ALA A 66 -6.50 -16.88 14.25
N LYS A 67 -7.50 -17.76 14.10
CA LYS A 67 -8.68 -17.53 13.24
C LYS A 67 -9.52 -16.32 13.68
N ALA A 68 -9.41 -15.89 14.94
CA ALA A 68 -10.11 -14.71 15.48
C ALA A 68 -9.48 -13.37 15.07
N TRP A 69 -8.31 -13.39 14.42
CA TRP A 69 -7.58 -12.21 14.02
C TRP A 69 -7.53 -12.06 12.49
N ARG A 70 -7.35 -10.81 12.03
CA ARG A 70 -7.14 -10.47 10.62
C ARG A 70 -5.87 -9.62 10.48
N PRO A 71 -4.79 -10.14 9.88
CA PRO A 71 -3.67 -9.30 9.50
C PRO A 71 -4.10 -8.39 8.34
N ILE A 72 -3.67 -7.13 8.38
CA ILE A 72 -3.83 -6.14 7.31
C ILE A 72 -2.46 -5.61 6.97
N ALA A 73 -1.98 -5.93 5.77
CA ALA A 73 -0.74 -5.40 5.23
C ALA A 73 -0.97 -4.00 4.63
N LEU A 74 -0.28 -3.00 5.17
CA LEU A 74 -0.28 -1.62 4.70
C LEU A 74 0.95 -1.41 3.82
N LEU A 75 0.79 -1.63 2.52
CA LEU A 75 1.81 -1.31 1.50
C LEU A 75 1.90 0.20 1.26
N ASN A 76 3.05 0.68 0.77
CA ASN A 76 3.19 2.05 0.26
C ASN A 76 2.17 2.32 -0.85
N CYS A 77 1.78 3.57 -1.04
CA CYS A 77 0.74 3.91 -2.00
C CYS A 77 1.25 3.74 -3.45
N MET A 78 2.52 4.05 -3.73
CA MET A 78 3.11 3.85 -5.07
C MET A 78 3.00 2.40 -5.54
N SER A 79 3.26 1.43 -4.66
CA SER A 79 3.19 0.01 -5.01
C SER A 79 1.76 -0.50 -5.21
N LYS A 80 0.75 0.26 -4.78
CA LYS A 80 -0.68 -0.01 -5.07
C LYS A 80 -1.16 0.68 -6.35
N ILE A 81 -0.43 1.68 -6.84
CA ILE A 81 -0.76 2.43 -8.06
C ILE A 81 -0.22 1.70 -9.29
N LEU A 82 1.01 1.17 -9.21
CA LEU A 82 1.59 0.29 -10.23
C LEU A 82 0.65 -0.90 -10.51
#